data_AF-A0A0A7EKL7-F1
#
_entry.id   AF-A0A0A7EKL7-F1
#
_cell.length_a   1.000
_cell.length_b   1.000
_cell.length_c   1.000
_cell.angle_alpha   90.00
_cell.angle_beta   90.00
_cell.angle_gamma   90.00
#
_symmetry.space_group_name_H-M   'P 1'
#
loop_
_entity.id
_entity.type
_entity.pdbx_description
1 polymer ?
#
loop_
_entity_poly.entity_id
_entity_poly.type
_entity_poly.pdbx_seq_one_letter_code
_entity_poly.pdbx_strand_id
1 'polypeptide(L)' 'MIFYWQEIPNQDEYGLMFSGLDTYLSFYSKSEMLAWIIDYQRGAEFELVEVDENNREELLMSGAFD' A
#
# COMPACT_ATOMS: atom_id res chain seq x y z
N MET A 1 -7.40 3.68 -8.98
CA MET A 1 -6.19 4.13 -8.22
C MET A 1 -5.45 2.90 -7.74
N ILE A 2 -4.11 2.90 -7.75
CA ILE A 2 -3.33 1.74 -7.32
C ILE A 2 -2.79 1.99 -5.91
N PHE A 3 -3.01 1.01 -5.03
CA PHE A 3 -2.47 0.98 -3.68
C PHE A 3 -1.40 -0.10 -3.58
N TYR A 4 -0.27 0.24 -2.98
CA TYR A 4 0.84 -0.66 -2.73
C TYR A 4 0.94 -0.91 -1.23
N TRP A 5 0.84 -2.15 -0.81
CA TRP A 5 0.93 -2.51 0.61
C TRP A 5 2.02 -3.53 0.88
N GLN A 6 2.61 -3.50 2.07
CA GLN A 6 3.56 -4.52 2.51
C GLN A 6 3.39 -4.81 4.00
N GLU A 7 3.64 -6.05 4.41
CA GLU A 7 3.92 -6.35 5.81
C GLU A 7 5.29 -5.78 6.18
N ILE A 8 5.37 -5.01 7.27
CA ILE A 8 6.63 -4.42 7.74
C ILE A 8 7.36 -5.48 8.57
N PRO A 9 8.53 -5.98 8.12
CA PRO A 9 9.22 -7.06 8.81
C PRO A 9 9.59 -6.65 10.24
N ASN A 10 9.30 -7.54 11.20
CA ASN A 10 9.59 -7.37 12.63
C ASN A 10 8.83 -6.24 13.33
N GLN A 11 7.76 -5.68 12.74
CA GLN A 11 6.98 -4.60 13.35
C GLN A 11 5.50 -4.93 13.58
N ASP A 12 5.03 -6.13 13.18
CA ASP A 12 3.60 -6.52 13.23
C ASP A 12 2.67 -5.43 12.65
N GLU A 13 3.17 -4.71 11.64
CA GLU A 13 2.52 -3.55 11.01
C GLU A 13 2.38 -3.77 9.50
N TYR A 14 1.45 -3.03 8.91
CA TYR A 14 1.16 -3.02 7.47
C TYR A 14 1.37 -1.61 6.94
N GLY A 15 2.31 -1.46 6.00
CA GLY A 15 2.57 -0.21 5.30
C GLY A 15 1.71 -0.08 4.06
N LEU A 16 1.20 1.13 3.77
CA LEU A 16 0.42 1.46 2.59
C LEU A 16 0.98 2.72 1.89
N MET A 17 1.15 2.66 0.57
CA MET A 17 1.65 3.75 -0.27
C MET A 17 0.78 3.86 -1.54
N PHE A 18 0.65 5.07 -2.09
CA PHE A 18 -0.03 5.35 -3.36
C PHE A 18 0.40 6.72 -3.89
N SER A 19 0.20 6.98 -5.19
CA SER A 19 0.59 8.25 -5.80
C SER A 19 -0.14 9.45 -5.18
N GLY A 20 0.62 10.47 -4.78
CA GLY A 20 0.12 11.65 -4.06
C GLY A 20 0.24 11.59 -2.53
N LEU A 21 0.90 10.56 -2.00
CA LEU A 21 1.20 10.41 -0.58
C LEU A 21 2.72 10.57 -0.34
N ASP A 22 3.14 11.57 0.44
CA ASP A 22 4.56 11.86 0.67
C ASP A 22 5.25 10.84 1.61
N THR A 23 4.49 10.11 2.42
CA THR A 23 4.98 9.12 3.38
C THR A 23 3.99 7.97 3.49
N TYR A 24 4.48 6.74 3.66
CA TYR A 24 3.60 5.59 3.86
C TYR A 24 2.72 5.74 5.11
N LEU A 25 1.53 5.15 5.07
CA LEU A 25 0.66 4.97 6.24
C LEU A 25 0.95 3.60 6.88
N SER A 26 1.00 3.54 8.21
CA SER A 26 1.11 2.29 8.99
C SER A 26 -0.22 1.91 9.61
N PHE A 27 -0.52 0.62 9.63
CA PHE A 27 -1.70 0.03 10.27
C PHE A 27 -1.31 -1.19 11.11
N TYR A 28 -2.03 -1.46 12.20
CA TYR A 28 -1.77 -2.62 13.06
C TYR A 28 -2.43 -3.91 12.53
N SER A 29 -3.31 -3.80 11.54
CA SER A 29 -3.90 -4.97 10.89
C SER A 29 -4.19 -4.71 9.41
N LYS A 30 -4.13 -5.79 8.62
CA LYS A 30 -4.55 -5.79 7.21
C LYS A 30 -6.01 -5.32 7.05
N SER A 31 -6.88 -5.69 7.99
CA SER A 31 -8.30 -5.31 7.96
C SER A 31 -8.51 -3.80 8.12
N GLU A 32 -7.77 -3.16 9.03
CA GLU A 32 -7.82 -1.70 9.21
C GLU A 32 -7.33 -0.96 7.96
N MET A 33 -6.22 -1.42 7.37
CA MET A 33 -5.71 -0.87 6.12
C MET A 33 -6.72 -0.97 4.98
N LEU A 34 -7.36 -2.14 4.82
CA LEU A 34 -8.39 -2.35 3.79
C LEU A 34 -9.63 -1.48 4.01
N ALA A 35 -10.09 -1.36 5.26
CA ALA A 35 -11.21 -0.48 5.59
C ALA A 35 -10.89 0.98 5.25
N TRP A 36 -9.67 1.43 5.56
CA TRP A 36 -9.20 2.78 5.22
C TRP A 36 -9.22 3.02 3.70
N ILE A 37 -8.74 2.06 2.90
CA ILE A 37 -8.74 2.17 1.42
C ILE A 37 -10.16 2.31 0.88
N ILE A 38 -11.08 1.46 1.35
CA ILE A 38 -12.49 1.47 0.92
C ILE A 38 -13.13 2.82 1.23
N ASP A 39 -12.94 3.33 2.44
CA ASP A 39 -13.48 4.63 2.87
C ASP A 39 -12.86 5.79 2.08
N TYR A 40 -11.55 5.74 1.81
CA TYR A 40 -10.82 6.74 1.03
C TYR A 40 -11.34 6.81 -0.42
N GLN A 41 -11.55 5.66 -1.06
CA GLN A 41 -12.00 5.58 -2.46
C GLN A 41 -13.47 5.97 -2.66
N ARG A 42 -14.29 6.00 -1.60
CA ARG A 42 -15.70 6.41 -1.65
C ARG A 42 -16.51 5.69 -2.75
N GLY A 43 -16.23 4.40 -2.93
CA GLY A 43 -16.89 3.54 -3.93
C GLY A 43 -16.31 3.60 -5.34
N ALA A 44 -15.21 4.34 -5.57
CA ALA A 44 -14.45 4.26 -6.81
C ALA A 44 -13.66 2.93 -6.89
N GLU A 45 -13.41 2.47 -8.12
CA GLU A 45 -12.59 1.28 -8.37
C GLU A 45 -11.11 1.52 -8.04
N PHE A 46 -10.48 0.52 -7.44
CA PHE A 46 -9.07 0.56 -7.08
C PHE A 46 -8.40 -0.80 -7.31
N GLU A 47 -7.08 -0.75 -7.45
CA GLU A 47 -6.21 -1.91 -7.52
C GLU A 47 -5.38 -1.97 -6.24
N LEU A 48 -5.13 -3.17 -5.75
CA LEU A 48 -4.32 -3.42 -4.57
C LEU A 48 -3.19 -4.38 -4.93
N VAL A 49 -1.96 -3.92 -4.76
CA VAL A 49 -0.74 -4.66 -5.07
C VAL A 49 0.02 -4.91 -3.78
N GLU A 50 0.29 -6.18 -3.49
CA GLU A 50 1.21 -6.57 -2.42
C GLU A 50 2.65 -6.36 -2.89
N VAL A 51 3.46 -5.69 -2.09
CA VAL A 51 4.89 -5.47 -2.34
C VAL A 51 5.68 -6.46 -1.50
N ASP A 52 6.39 -7.36 -2.18
CA ASP A 52 7.20 -8.41 -1.59
C ASP A 52 8.61 -8.44 -2.20
N GLU A 53 9.41 -9.43 -1.83
CA GLU A 53 10.78 -9.57 -2.35
C GLU A 53 10.84 -9.85 -3.87
N ASN A 54 9.75 -10.33 -4.47
CA ASN A 54 9.72 -10.73 -5.87
C ASN A 54 9.43 -9.56 -6.81
N ASN A 55 8.71 -8.54 -6.35
CA ASN A 55 8.30 -7.40 -7.18
C ASN A 55 8.84 -6.04 -6.73
N ARG A 56 9.42 -5.93 -5.53
CA ARG A 56 9.87 -4.65 -4.96
C ARG A 56 10.85 -3.90 -5.87
N GLU A 57 11.84 -4.58 -6.42
CA GLU A 57 12.86 -3.94 -7.27
C GLU A 57 12.25 -3.39 -8.56
N GLU A 58 11.39 -4.17 -9.21
CA GLU A 58 10.68 -3.74 -10.41
C GLU A 58 9.77 -2.53 -10.14
N LEU A 59 9.00 -2.58 -9.05
CA LEU A 59 8.11 -1.48 -8.67
C LEU A 59 8.87 -0.18 -8.38
N LEU A 60 10.00 -0.26 -7.65
CA LEU A 60 10.87 0.89 -7.41
C LEU A 60 11.40 1.50 -8.70
N MET A 61 11.81 0.67 -9.66
CA MET A 61 12.36 1.12 -10.95
C MET A 61 11.29 1.68 -11.91
N SER A 62 10.02 1.31 -11.71
CA SER A 62 8.90 1.77 -12.54
C SER A 62 8.34 3.15 -12.19
N GLY A 63 8.78 3.75 -11.07
CA GLY A 63 8.18 4.98 -10.54
C GLY A 63 6.82 4.75 -9.88
N ALA A 64 6.51 3.52 -9.46
CA ALA A 64 5.23 3.17 -8.80
C ALA A 64 4.96 3.96 -7.51
N PHE A 65 6.01 4.51 -6.91
CA PHE A 65 5.97 5.25 -5.64
C PHE A 65 6.22 6.75 -5.80
N ASP A 66 6.33 7.24 -7.03
CA ASP A 66 6.51 8.66 -7.36
C ASP A 66 5.18 9.44 -7.49
#